data_AF-A0A932BK18-F1
#
_entry.id   AF-A0A932BK18-F1
#
_cell.length_a   1.000
_cell.length_b   1.000
_cell.length_c   1.000
_cell.angle_alpha   90.00
_cell.angle_beta   90.00
_cell.angle_gamma   90.00
#
_symmetry.space_group_name_H-M   'P 1'
#
loop_
_entity.id
_entity.type
_entity.pdbx_description
1 polymer ?
#
loop_
_entity_poly.entity_id
_entity_poly.type
_entity_poly.pdbx_seq_one_letter_code
_entity_poly.pdbx_strand_id
1 'polypeptide(L)'
;MPADAIVIRGARQNNLKNLSLSIPTGELIVVTGVSGSGKSSLVFDTLYAEGQRRYVETFSPYARQFLDRMDKPQVDAVEGIPPAIAIDQTNPVRTSRSTVGTMTELNDHLKLLYARAARLHFRGCGKHVARDTPASIFAQMQARAWDASDPRLLITCPVPIPKNFS
;
A
#
# COMPACT_ATOMS: atom_id res chain seq x y z
N MET A 1 -16.03 -3.47 -34.39
CA MET A 1 -15.36 -2.16 -34.21
C MET A 1 -13.90 -2.37 -34.56
N PRO A 2 -13.21 -1.46 -35.27
CA PRO A 2 -11.78 -1.65 -35.52
C PRO A 2 -11.09 -1.77 -34.16
N ALA A 3 -10.26 -2.81 -33.98
CA ALA A 3 -9.58 -3.03 -32.71
C ALA A 3 -8.67 -1.84 -32.44
N ASP A 4 -8.89 -1.12 -31.33
CA ASP A 4 -7.95 -0.11 -30.86
C ASP A 4 -6.60 -0.79 -30.69
N ALA A 5 -5.53 -0.22 -31.24
CA ALA A 5 -4.20 -0.80 -31.20
C ALA A 5 -3.19 0.22 -30.67
N ILE A 6 -2.23 -0.26 -29.89
CA ILE A 6 -1.06 0.52 -29.48
C ILE A 6 -0.09 0.51 -30.65
N VAL A 7 0.10 1.66 -31.29
CA VAL A 7 1.00 1.80 -32.43
C VAL A 7 2.31 2.40 -31.96
N ILE A 8 3.41 1.67 -32.16
CA ILE A 8 4.77 2.09 -31.83
C ILE A 8 5.51 2.37 -33.14
N ARG A 9 6.17 3.52 -33.24
CA ARG A 9 7.01 3.89 -34.38
C ARG A 9 8.43 4.22 -33.93
N GLY A 10 9.39 3.55 -34.55
CA GLY A 10 10.82 3.85 -34.40
C GLY A 10 11.36 3.71 -32.98
N ALA A 11 10.97 2.66 -32.25
CA ALA A 11 11.52 2.38 -30.93
C ALA A 11 13.01 2.01 -31.01
N ARG A 12 13.83 2.75 -30.25
CA ARG A 12 15.30 2.68 -30.22
C ARG A 12 15.86 2.60 -28.79
N GLN A 13 14.99 2.37 -27.80
CA GLN A 13 15.41 2.23 -26.40
C GLN A 13 16.39 1.06 -26.23
N ASN A 14 17.52 1.32 -25.57
CA ASN A 14 18.61 0.37 -25.37
C ASN A 14 19.12 -0.23 -26.70
N ASN A 15 18.81 -1.50 -26.96
CA ASN A 15 19.27 -2.25 -28.12
C ASN A 15 18.19 -2.46 -29.19
N LEU A 16 17.04 -1.78 -29.08
CA LEU A 16 16.00 -1.82 -30.10
C LEU A 16 16.48 -1.14 -31.39
N LYS A 17 16.24 -1.78 -32.53
CA LYS A 17 16.74 -1.34 -33.85
C LYS A 17 15.65 -0.66 -34.67
N ASN A 18 15.22 0.53 -34.22
CA ASN A 18 14.18 1.33 -34.90
C ASN A 18 12.87 0.56 -35.15
N LEU A 19 12.43 -0.17 -34.14
CA LEU A 19 11.31 -1.11 -34.24
C LEU A 19 9.98 -0.36 -34.35
N SER A 20 9.16 -0.72 -35.34
CA SER A 20 7.78 -0.22 -35.46
C SER A 20 6.81 -1.39 -35.51
N LEU A 21 5.77 -1.34 -34.69
CA LEU A 21 4.78 -2.42 -34.59
C LEU A 21 3.44 -1.91 -34.09
N SER A 22 2.38 -2.69 -34.32
CA SER A 22 1.03 -2.44 -33.82
C SER A 22 0.60 -3.58 -32.91
N ILE A 23 0.15 -3.25 -31.71
CA ILE A 23 -0.27 -4.21 -30.68
C ILE A 23 -1.79 -4.09 -30.49
N PRO A 24 -2.60 -5.13 -30.75
CA PRO A 24 -4.04 -5.06 -30.51
C PRO A 24 -4.34 -4.89 -29.02
N THR A 25 -5.26 -4.01 -28.67
CA THR A 25 -5.72 -3.87 -27.26
C THR A 25 -6.83 -4.88 -26.96
N GLY A 26 -7.03 -5.17 -25.66
CA GLY A 26 -8.06 -6.13 -25.22
C GLY A 26 -7.67 -7.60 -25.38
N GLU A 27 -6.43 -7.88 -25.78
CA GLU A 27 -5.90 -9.23 -25.97
C GLU A 27 -4.76 -9.55 -24.99
N LEU A 28 -4.57 -10.84 -24.69
CA LEU A 28 -3.40 -11.32 -23.96
C LEU A 28 -2.22 -11.46 -24.93
N ILE A 29 -1.28 -10.53 -24.86
CA ILE A 29 -0.10 -10.52 -25.72
C ILE A 29 1.11 -11.04 -24.97
N VAL A 30 1.78 -12.01 -25.58
CA VAL A 30 3.00 -12.61 -25.04
C VAL A 30 4.19 -12.20 -25.91
N VAL A 31 5.14 -11.47 -25.32
CA VAL A 31 6.38 -11.08 -26.01
C VAL A 31 7.47 -12.12 -25.69
N THR A 32 7.92 -12.85 -26.70
CA THR A 32 8.89 -13.95 -26.56
C THR A 32 10.20 -13.64 -27.29
N GLY A 33 11.24 -14.45 -27.04
CA GLY A 33 12.56 -14.31 -27.67
C GLY A 33 13.73 -14.58 -26.72
N VAL A 34 14.91 -14.83 -27.30
CA VAL A 34 16.15 -15.16 -26.57
C VAL A 34 16.57 -14.07 -25.58
N SER A 35 17.36 -14.42 -24.56
CA SER A 35 17.90 -13.42 -23.62
C SER A 35 18.66 -12.32 -24.39
N GLY A 36 18.48 -11.05 -23.96
CA GLY A 36 19.08 -9.90 -24.64
C GLY A 36 18.40 -9.48 -25.95
N SER A 37 17.32 -10.12 -26.41
CA SER A 37 16.65 -9.73 -27.67
C SER A 37 15.91 -8.38 -27.64
N GLY A 38 15.89 -7.67 -26.51
CA GLY A 38 15.22 -6.38 -26.35
C GLY A 38 13.77 -6.45 -25.87
N LYS A 39 13.27 -7.60 -25.40
CA LYS A 39 11.91 -7.76 -24.85
C LYS A 39 11.63 -6.78 -23.71
N SER A 40 12.52 -6.75 -22.72
CA SER A 40 12.38 -5.85 -21.57
C SER A 40 12.47 -4.38 -21.99
N SER A 41 13.37 -4.07 -22.94
CA SER A 41 13.49 -2.74 -23.54
C SER A 41 12.19 -2.29 -24.20
N LEU A 42 11.48 -3.20 -24.88
CA LEU A 42 10.19 -2.92 -25.52
C LEU A 42 9.06 -2.79 -24.49
N VAL A 43 8.92 -3.77 -23.59
CA VAL A 43 7.77 -3.87 -22.68
C VAL A 43 7.89 -2.90 -21.50
N PHE A 44 9.03 -2.89 -20.80
CA PHE A 44 9.22 -2.08 -19.61
C PHE A 44 9.75 -0.69 -19.95
N ASP A 45 10.86 -0.63 -20.70
CA ASP A 45 11.56 0.64 -20.91
C ASP A 45 10.92 1.51 -22.00
N THR A 46 10.02 0.97 -22.83
CA THR A 46 9.31 1.73 -23.88
C THR A 46 7.83 1.84 -23.59
N LEU A 47 7.09 0.71 -23.59
CA LEU A 47 5.64 0.71 -23.43
C LEU A 47 5.21 1.17 -22.04
N TYR A 48 5.67 0.48 -20.98
CA TYR A 48 5.32 0.86 -19.63
C TYR A 48 5.79 2.29 -19.29
N ALA A 49 7.02 2.65 -19.68
CA ALA A 49 7.53 4.01 -19.50
C ALA A 49 6.64 5.08 -20.16
N GLU A 50 6.23 4.91 -21.43
CA GLU A 50 5.30 5.85 -22.08
C GLU A 50 3.92 5.88 -21.43
N GLY A 51 3.35 4.71 -21.12
CA GLY A 51 2.03 4.62 -20.50
C GLY A 51 1.97 5.31 -19.15
N GLN A 52 3.00 5.09 -18.31
CA GLN A 52 3.11 5.73 -17.01
C GLN A 52 3.39 7.23 -17.13
N ARG A 53 4.29 7.64 -18.03
CA ARG A 53 4.62 9.05 -18.30
C ARG A 53 3.38 9.84 -18.70
N ARG A 54 2.59 9.33 -19.65
CA ARG A 54 1.34 9.98 -20.11
C ARG A 54 0.28 10.01 -19.03
N TYR A 55 0.15 8.95 -18.25
CA TYR A 55 -0.79 8.93 -17.12
C TYR A 55 -0.44 10.03 -16.11
N VAL A 56 0.83 10.17 -15.74
CA VAL A 56 1.31 11.24 -14.84
C VAL A 56 1.09 12.64 -15.44
N GLU A 57 1.21 12.80 -16.76
CA GLU A 57 0.92 14.05 -17.48
C GLU A 57 -0.55 14.49 -17.38
N THR A 58 -1.50 13.61 -17.05
CA THR A 58 -2.92 13.99 -16.85
C THR A 58 -3.19 14.71 -15.52
N PHE A 59 -2.28 14.60 -14.55
CA PHE A 59 -2.45 15.22 -13.22
C PHE A 59 -2.08 16.70 -13.24
N SER A 60 -2.51 17.42 -12.19
CA SER A 60 -2.17 18.84 -12.02
C SER A 60 -0.65 19.06 -11.91
N PRO A 61 -0.13 20.22 -12.32
CA PRO A 61 1.31 20.53 -12.19
C PRO A 61 1.86 20.35 -10.77
N TYR A 62 1.04 20.63 -9.75
CA TYR A 62 1.37 20.41 -8.34
C TYR A 62 1.50 18.93 -7.99
N ALA A 63 0.53 18.09 -8.37
CA ALA A 63 0.57 16.66 -8.11
C ALA A 63 1.78 15.97 -8.76
N ARG A 64 2.19 16.44 -9.96
CA ARG A 64 3.39 15.94 -10.67
C ARG A 64 4.72 16.16 -9.94
N GLN A 65 4.75 16.97 -8.87
CA GLN A 65 5.97 17.15 -8.05
C GLN A 65 6.24 15.96 -7.13
N PHE A 66 5.21 15.17 -6.81
CA PHE A 66 5.29 14.04 -5.88
C PHE A 66 5.25 12.68 -6.57
N LEU A 67 5.14 12.66 -7.89
CA LEU A 67 5.09 11.44 -8.69
C LEU A 67 6.43 11.22 -9.37
N ASP A 68 6.90 9.97 -9.35
CA ASP A 68 8.08 9.56 -10.10
C ASP A 68 7.87 9.84 -11.58
N ARG A 69 8.76 10.66 -12.14
CA ARG A 69 8.77 10.93 -13.58
C ARG A 69 9.58 9.85 -14.26
N MET A 70 8.91 9.03 -15.07
CA MET A 70 9.62 8.17 -16.01
C MET A 70 10.23 9.03 -17.12
N ASP A 71 11.47 8.71 -17.47
CA ASP A 71 12.13 9.33 -18.61
C ASP A 71 11.35 9.01 -19.89
N LYS A 72 11.34 9.98 -20.81
CA LYS A 72 10.75 9.76 -22.13
C LYS A 72 11.62 8.74 -22.88
N PRO A 73 11.08 7.57 -23.28
CA PRO A 73 11.86 6.59 -24.01
C PRO A 73 12.20 7.06 -25.42
N GLN A 74 13.25 6.47 -25.98
CA GLN A 74 13.71 6.77 -27.33
C GLN A 74 12.79 6.10 -28.38
N VAL A 75 11.74 6.82 -28.76
CA VAL A 75 10.73 6.38 -29.74
C VAL A 75 10.25 7.59 -30.55
N ASP A 76 9.89 7.41 -31.82
CA ASP A 76 9.36 8.50 -32.65
C ASP A 76 7.94 8.85 -32.25
N ALA A 77 7.07 7.85 -32.14
CA ALA A 77 5.70 8.01 -31.70
C ALA A 77 5.17 6.74 -31.04
N VAL A 78 4.31 6.93 -30.05
CA VAL A 78 3.45 5.89 -29.48
C VAL A 78 2.02 6.42 -29.47
N GLU A 79 1.07 5.67 -30.00
CA GLU A 79 -0.33 6.09 -30.10
C GLU A 79 -1.23 5.02 -29.46
N GLY A 80 -2.39 5.43 -28.93
CA GLY A 80 -3.36 4.50 -28.35
C GLY A 80 -2.91 3.81 -27.06
N ILE A 81 -1.85 4.29 -26.38
CA ILE A 81 -1.35 3.65 -25.16
C ILE A 81 -2.21 4.01 -23.93
N PRO A 82 -2.81 3.03 -23.23
CA PRO A 82 -3.54 3.27 -21.98
C PRO A 82 -2.57 3.47 -20.80
N PRO A 83 -3.08 3.91 -19.63
CA PRO A 83 -2.32 3.87 -18.38
C PRO A 83 -1.78 2.45 -18.12
N ALA A 84 -0.49 2.36 -17.81
CA ALA A 84 0.20 1.08 -17.71
C ALA A 84 0.60 0.77 -16.26
N ILE A 85 0.47 -0.51 -15.87
CA ILE A 85 0.94 -1.03 -14.58
C ILE A 85 1.94 -2.15 -14.88
N ALA A 86 3.17 -2.01 -14.39
CA ALA A 86 4.17 -3.08 -14.43
C ALA A 86 4.05 -3.93 -13.16
N ILE A 87 3.96 -5.24 -13.35
CA ILE A 87 4.06 -6.22 -12.27
C ILE A 87 5.35 -6.98 -12.49
N ASP A 88 6.37 -6.69 -11.67
CA ASP A 88 7.65 -7.37 -11.70
C ASP A 88 7.77 -8.41 -10.58
N GLN A 89 8.81 -9.23 -10.64
CA GLN A 89 9.10 -10.24 -9.62
C GLN A 89 10.00 -9.68 -8.50
N THR A 90 9.83 -8.41 -8.11
CA THR A 90 10.57 -7.89 -6.95
C THR A 90 9.94 -8.38 -5.65
N ASN A 91 10.76 -8.65 -4.63
CA ASN A 91 10.26 -9.03 -3.31
C ASN A 91 9.69 -7.77 -2.62
N PRO A 92 8.38 -7.64 -2.42
CA PRO A 92 7.78 -6.41 -1.91
C PRO A 92 8.00 -6.23 -0.40
N VAL A 93 8.39 -7.29 0.31
CA VAL A 93 8.57 -7.29 1.76
C VAL A 93 9.93 -6.69 2.13
N ARG A 94 9.94 -5.38 2.42
CA ARG A 94 11.15 -4.66 2.87
C ARG A 94 11.37 -4.69 4.39
N THR A 95 10.33 -4.99 5.17
CA THR A 95 10.40 -4.97 6.65
C THR A 95 9.59 -6.09 7.28
N SER A 96 9.94 -6.47 8.51
CA SER A 96 9.23 -7.47 9.31
C SER A 96 7.77 -7.11 9.65
N ARG A 97 7.36 -5.86 9.41
CA ARG A 97 5.98 -5.39 9.62
C ARG A 97 5.11 -5.52 8.37
N SER A 98 5.71 -5.78 7.21
CA SER A 98 4.96 -6.03 5.97
C SER A 98 4.61 -7.51 5.88
N THR A 99 3.32 -7.81 5.83
CA THR A 99 2.76 -9.16 5.72
C THR A 99 1.79 -9.22 4.55
N VAL A 100 1.36 -10.42 4.15
CA VAL A 100 0.31 -10.58 3.12
C VAL A 100 -0.95 -9.78 3.49
N GLY A 101 -1.32 -9.76 4.77
CA GLY A 101 -2.50 -9.02 5.23
C GLY A 101 -2.37 -7.51 5.10
N THR A 102 -1.16 -6.94 5.21
CA THR A 102 -0.96 -5.49 4.98
C THR A 102 -0.84 -5.16 3.50
N MET A 103 -0.23 -6.04 2.69
CA MET A 103 -0.10 -5.83 1.23
C MET A 103 -1.45 -5.90 0.50
N THR A 104 -2.36 -6.71 0.98
CA THR A 104 -3.72 -6.89 0.42
C THR A 104 -4.76 -6.00 1.09
N GLU A 105 -4.34 -5.12 2.02
CA GLU A 105 -5.21 -4.28 2.86
C GLU A 105 -6.24 -5.05 3.72
N LEU A 106 -6.23 -6.38 3.70
CA LEU A 106 -7.10 -7.23 4.52
C LEU A 106 -6.97 -6.91 6.01
N ASN A 107 -5.77 -6.59 6.49
CA ASN A 107 -5.54 -6.21 7.87
C ASN A 107 -6.32 -4.94 8.25
N ASP A 108 -6.48 -3.99 7.34
CA ASP A 108 -7.22 -2.76 7.62
C ASP A 108 -8.72 -3.00 7.68
N HIS A 109 -9.24 -3.87 6.80
CA HIS A 109 -10.61 -4.37 6.92
C HIS A 109 -10.84 -5.13 8.23
N LEU A 110 -9.89 -5.98 8.65
CA LEU A 110 -9.97 -6.70 9.91
C LEU A 110 -9.94 -5.74 11.11
N LYS A 111 -9.10 -4.70 11.10
CA LYS A 111 -9.10 -3.67 12.16
C LYS A 111 -10.47 -3.01 12.29
N LEU A 112 -11.11 -2.64 11.17
CA LEU A 112 -12.45 -2.06 11.17
C LEU A 112 -13.51 -3.04 11.69
N LEU A 113 -13.42 -4.31 11.26
CA LEU A 113 -14.31 -5.37 11.73
C LEU A 113 -14.19 -5.56 13.24
N TYR A 114 -12.97 -5.74 13.77
CA TYR A 114 -12.74 -5.92 15.19
C TYR A 114 -13.16 -4.68 15.99
N ALA A 115 -12.86 -3.47 15.52
CA ALA A 115 -13.26 -2.24 16.20
C ALA A 115 -14.79 -2.11 16.34
N ARG A 116 -15.57 -2.64 15.38
CA ARG A 116 -17.04 -2.53 15.37
C ARG A 116 -17.75 -3.71 16.00
N ALA A 117 -17.22 -4.92 15.85
CA ALA A 117 -17.91 -6.16 16.20
C ALA A 117 -17.30 -6.91 17.40
N ALA A 118 -16.03 -6.64 17.76
CA ALA A 118 -15.40 -7.38 18.83
C ALA A 118 -15.94 -6.97 20.21
N ARG A 119 -16.06 -7.95 21.11
CA ARG A 119 -16.27 -7.70 22.54
C ARG A 119 -14.92 -7.64 23.22
N LEU A 120 -14.70 -6.60 24.01
CA LEU A 120 -13.47 -6.43 24.76
C LEU A 120 -13.47 -7.33 26.01
N HIS A 121 -12.35 -7.98 26.27
CA HIS A 121 -12.13 -8.83 27.43
C HIS A 121 -10.85 -8.40 28.17
N PHE A 122 -10.90 -8.38 29.50
CA PHE A 122 -9.75 -8.05 30.32
C PHE A 122 -8.73 -9.20 30.28
N ARG A 123 -7.47 -8.89 29.95
CA ARG A 123 -6.40 -9.88 29.73
C ARG A 123 -6.15 -10.81 30.93
N GLY A 124 -6.27 -10.32 32.16
CA GLY A 124 -5.92 -11.10 33.35
C GLY A 124 -7.01 -12.07 33.81
N CYS A 125 -8.30 -11.71 33.67
CA CYS A 125 -9.42 -12.47 34.24
C CYS A 125 -10.52 -12.83 33.23
N GLY A 126 -10.37 -12.46 31.95
CA GLY A 126 -11.29 -12.82 30.87
C GLY A 126 -12.66 -12.14 30.91
N LYS A 127 -12.96 -11.34 31.95
CA LYS A 127 -14.24 -10.64 32.08
C LYS A 127 -14.43 -9.63 30.96
N HIS A 128 -15.68 -9.44 30.55
CA HIS A 128 -16.05 -8.41 29.58
C HIS A 128 -15.68 -7.02 30.10
N VAL A 129 -15.08 -6.19 29.24
CA VAL A 129 -14.83 -4.79 29.54
C VAL A 129 -16.11 -4.01 29.30
N ALA A 130 -16.58 -3.30 30.32
CA ALA A 130 -17.72 -2.40 30.25
C ALA A 130 -17.23 -0.95 30.14
N ARG A 131 -18.10 -0.06 29.65
CA ARG A 131 -17.85 1.38 29.76
C ARG A 131 -18.08 1.82 31.20
N ASP A 132 -17.09 2.51 31.75
CA ASP A 132 -17.21 3.14 33.06
C ASP A 132 -17.75 4.56 32.95
N THR A 133 -18.38 5.01 34.04
CA THR A 133 -18.81 6.38 34.29
C THR A 133 -18.15 6.86 35.57
N PRO A 134 -18.04 8.18 35.81
CA PRO A 134 -17.52 8.69 37.09
C PRO A 134 -18.23 8.10 38.31
N ALA A 135 -19.55 7.89 38.22
CA ALA A 135 -20.35 7.28 39.29
C ALA A 135 -20.04 5.79 39.48
N SER A 136 -19.91 5.00 38.40
CA SER A 136 -19.54 3.58 38.52
C SER A 136 -18.14 3.41 39.09
N ILE A 137 -17.21 4.29 38.72
CA ILE A 137 -15.86 4.31 39.29
C ILE A 137 -15.92 4.64 40.77
N PHE A 138 -16.63 5.69 41.18
CA PHE A 138 -16.78 6.06 42.59
C PHE A 138 -17.38 4.92 43.43
N ALA A 139 -18.47 4.31 42.96
CA ALA A 139 -19.09 3.18 43.64
C ALA A 139 -18.13 1.97 43.77
N GLN A 140 -17.38 1.65 42.70
CA GLN A 140 -16.35 0.61 42.77
C GLN A 140 -15.23 0.95 43.77
N MET A 141 -14.79 2.20 43.83
CA MET A 141 -13.77 2.64 44.78
C MET A 141 -14.29 2.56 46.23
N GLN A 142 -15.53 2.98 46.47
CA GLN A 142 -16.16 2.91 47.80
C GLN A 142 -16.34 1.47 48.26
N ALA A 143 -16.79 0.57 47.38
CA ALA A 143 -16.90 -0.86 47.69
C ALA A 143 -15.54 -1.47 48.07
N ARG A 144 -14.48 -1.17 47.31
CA ARG A 144 -13.12 -1.65 47.61
C ARG A 144 -12.60 -1.11 48.95
N ALA A 145 -12.88 0.15 49.28
CA ALA A 145 -12.50 0.76 50.56
C ALA A 145 -13.23 0.09 51.73
N TRP A 146 -14.52 -0.25 51.55
CA TRP A 146 -15.32 -0.96 52.53
C TRP A 146 -14.81 -2.38 52.76
N ASP A 147 -14.54 -3.13 51.69
CA ASP A 147 -13.96 -4.48 51.76
C ASP A 147 -12.60 -4.49 52.46
N ALA A 148 -11.80 -3.43 52.28
CA ALA A 148 -10.51 -3.26 52.94
C ALA A 148 -10.60 -2.70 54.37
N SER A 149 -11.79 -2.27 54.81
CA SER A 149 -12.01 -1.55 56.08
C SER A 149 -11.10 -0.32 56.28
N ASP A 150 -10.67 0.31 55.18
CA ASP A 150 -9.85 1.54 55.17
C ASP A 150 -10.46 2.54 54.18
N PRO A 151 -10.97 3.70 54.64
CA PRO A 151 -11.58 4.69 53.76
C PRO A 151 -10.56 5.46 52.91
N ARG A 152 -9.25 5.30 53.17
CA ARG A 152 -8.21 6.03 52.45
C ARG A 152 -7.93 5.38 51.11
N LEU A 153 -8.03 6.18 50.05
CA LEU A 153 -7.72 5.78 48.68
C LEU A 153 -6.50 6.55 48.20
N LEU A 154 -5.45 5.83 47.82
CA LEU A 154 -4.28 6.42 47.15
C LEU A 154 -4.46 6.26 45.64
N ILE A 155 -4.71 7.36 44.93
CA ILE A 155 -4.74 7.35 43.47
C ILE A 155 -3.30 7.52 43.00
N THR A 156 -2.72 6.46 42.46
CA THR A 156 -1.37 6.49 41.90
C THR A 156 -1.43 6.34 40.39
N CYS A 157 -0.62 7.12 39.71
CA CYS A 157 -0.37 6.96 38.27
C CYS A 157 1.00 6.30 38.14
N PRO A 158 1.10 5.07 37.59
CA PRO A 158 2.39 4.46 37.38
C PRO A 158 3.18 5.30 36.38
N VAL A 159 4.28 5.90 36.83
CA VAL A 159 5.26 6.54 35.96
C VAL A 159 6.33 5.49 35.69
N PRO A 160 6.46 4.98 34.45
CA PRO A 160 7.55 4.08 34.11
C PRO A 160 8.86 4.85 34.21
N ILE A 161 9.66 4.57 35.24
CA ILE A 161 11.00 5.14 35.40
C ILE A 161 11.94 4.40 34.45
N PRO A 162 12.55 5.07 33.46
CA PRO A 162 13.53 4.46 32.58
C PRO A 162 14.70 3.88 33.40
N LYS A 163 15.25 2.73 33.00
CA LYS A 163 16.37 2.08 33.73
C LYS A 163 17.63 2.95 33.86
N ASN A 164 17.72 4.02 33.06
CA ASN A 164 18.79 5.00 33.01
C ASN A 164 18.45 6.32 33.74
N PHE A 165 17.35 6.36 34.51
CA PHE A 165 17.02 7.50 35.35
C PHE A 165 17.69 7.29 36.72
N SER A 166 18.79 8.02 36.95
CA SER A 166 19.53 8.11 38.22
C SER A 166 18.95 9.19 39.12
#